data_AF-A0A2G1VRM4-F1
#
_entry.id   AF-A0A2G1VRM4-F1
#
_cell.length_a   1.000
_cell.length_b   1.000
_cell.length_c   1.000
_cell.angle_alpha   90.00
_cell.angle_beta   90.00
_cell.angle_gamma   90.00
#
_symmetry.space_group_name_H-M   'P 1'
#
loop_
_entity.id
_entity.type
_entity.pdbx_description
1 polymer ?
#
loop_
_entity_poly.entity_id
_entity_poly.type
_entity_poly.pdbx_seq_one_letter_code
_entity_poly.pdbx_strand_id
1 'polypeptide(L)'
;MKYIFLDTNIFLHFQNFEKIDWLSESSSETCKLIIPPVVIDELDEKKIGTNKIGNRARNVLNRFEELVEMEDSKINEDIDFEILLSKPRREIYETNNLNFDEKDHRLIASIIQFCEGCDLDKILLCSNDIGPRLRAKMYGIQSLKLNSKYLIPNQISEEEKKIKNLERENQILKSRVPKLEVFFDNEKNHIKFQLEKKDFSNFESFKREKLSQIKIDYPHLEYSKSKSNTVLQFSSLNPSQIREYNDALNIYYEEYEKVLDDIFKYEQKELCTFEIQLIIKNIGNTPARDIDLHLHFPDGFRLIESTNKEEYPELPKPPYKPKHPFDFGFSNHPILPSLYTRMGQDVNLNLNSPSIKKTNSYDVDFHRANLKHGYVEELEKLLIIFDNEQSINNFKIDYQLSSADIPEKIIGKLNLIFEK
;
A
#
# COMPACT_ATOMS: atom_id res chain seq x y z
N MET A 1 67.23 -5.82 22.62
CA MET A 1 66.05 -5.34 23.34
C MET A 1 65.49 -4.10 22.68
N LYS A 2 64.20 -4.10 22.31
CA LYS A 2 63.47 -2.92 21.78
C LYS A 2 62.48 -2.36 22.80
N TYR A 3 62.25 -1.06 22.74
CA TYR A 3 61.30 -0.33 23.58
C TYR A 3 60.07 0.05 22.76
N ILE A 4 58.90 -0.44 23.15
CA ILE A 4 57.65 -0.25 22.39
C ILE A 4 56.73 0.64 23.20
N PHE A 5 56.53 1.88 22.74
CA PHE A 5 55.56 2.81 23.29
C PHE A 5 54.17 2.47 22.78
N LEU A 6 53.23 2.21 23.68
CA LEU A 6 51.88 1.84 23.33
C LEU A 6 50.96 3.06 23.34
N ASP A 7 50.14 3.20 22.29
CA ASP A 7 49.09 4.21 22.18
C ASP A 7 47.79 3.73 22.88
N THR A 8 46.95 4.66 23.34
CA THR A 8 45.68 4.37 24.02
C THR A 8 44.76 3.48 23.19
N ASN A 9 44.73 3.70 21.88
CA ASN A 9 43.86 2.94 20.98
C ASN A 9 44.22 1.45 20.90
N ILE A 10 45.46 1.08 21.20
CA ILE A 10 45.86 -0.33 21.31
C ILE A 10 45.09 -1.01 22.44
N PHE A 11 44.94 -0.36 23.59
CA PHE A 11 44.23 -0.90 24.74
C PHE A 11 42.71 -0.96 24.56
N LEU A 12 42.14 -0.02 23.79
CA LEU A 12 40.69 0.09 23.62
C LEU A 12 40.14 -0.76 22.47
N HIS A 13 40.86 -0.84 21.35
CA HIS A 13 40.36 -1.39 20.08
C HIS A 13 40.98 -2.73 19.68
N PHE A 14 41.98 -3.22 20.42
CA PHE A 14 42.62 -4.51 20.16
C PHE A 14 42.32 -5.54 21.26
N GLN A 15 42.74 -6.78 21.01
CA GLN A 15 42.80 -7.81 22.03
C GLN A 15 43.66 -7.37 23.22
N ASN A 16 43.55 -8.08 24.35
CA ASN A 16 44.36 -7.77 25.53
C ASN A 16 45.85 -7.68 25.15
N PHE A 17 46.54 -6.62 25.57
CA PHE A 17 47.92 -6.34 25.21
C PHE A 17 48.88 -7.47 25.60
N GLU A 18 48.58 -8.22 26.67
CA GLU A 18 49.37 -9.39 27.08
C GLU A 18 49.23 -10.59 26.11
N LYS A 19 48.17 -10.64 25.29
CA LYS A 19 47.94 -11.71 24.30
C LYS A 19 48.53 -11.38 22.93
N ILE A 20 49.07 -10.19 22.75
CA ILE A 20 49.71 -9.78 21.50
C ILE A 20 51.13 -10.37 21.47
N ASP A 21 51.50 -10.95 20.33
CA ASP A 21 52.85 -11.49 20.12
C ASP A 21 53.82 -10.35 19.74
N TRP A 22 54.27 -9.62 20.76
CA TRP A 22 55.14 -8.45 20.60
C TRP A 22 56.51 -8.79 20.01
N LEU A 23 57.02 -9.99 20.24
CA LEU A 23 58.31 -10.44 19.68
C LEU A 23 58.22 -10.58 18.16
N SER A 24 57.15 -11.20 17.66
CA SER A 24 56.89 -11.32 16.23
C SER A 24 56.62 -9.96 15.56
N GLU A 25 55.80 -9.11 16.17
CA GLU A 25 55.40 -7.82 15.59
C GLU A 25 56.57 -6.81 15.63
N SER A 26 57.41 -6.84 16.66
CA SER A 26 58.59 -5.98 16.77
C SER A 26 59.84 -6.55 16.10
N SER A 27 59.81 -7.80 15.61
CA SER A 27 60.97 -8.52 15.07
C SER A 27 62.18 -8.47 16.02
N SER A 28 61.97 -8.84 17.29
CA SER A 28 62.98 -8.78 18.35
C SER A 28 62.94 -10.01 19.24
N GLU A 29 64.09 -10.42 19.78
CA GLU A 29 64.19 -11.52 20.76
C GLU A 29 63.71 -11.11 22.16
N THR A 30 63.88 -9.83 22.52
CA THR A 30 63.43 -9.25 23.80
C THR A 30 62.85 -7.86 23.58
N CYS A 31 61.77 -7.53 24.29
CA CYS A 31 61.16 -6.21 24.21
C CYS A 31 60.65 -5.70 25.57
N LYS A 32 60.53 -4.38 25.69
CA LYS A 32 59.89 -3.72 26.83
C LYS A 32 58.74 -2.85 26.36
N LEU A 33 57.57 -3.05 26.93
CA LEU A 33 56.38 -2.24 26.68
C LEU A 33 56.41 -1.02 27.61
N ILE A 34 56.38 0.16 27.02
CA ILE A 34 56.42 1.43 27.75
C ILE A 34 55.06 2.11 27.63
N ILE A 35 54.50 2.47 28.78
CA ILE A 35 53.25 3.23 28.88
C ILE A 35 53.58 4.68 29.24
N PRO A 36 53.43 5.62 28.30
CA PRO A 36 53.65 7.03 28.58
C PRO A 36 52.51 7.63 29.42
N PRO A 37 52.76 8.72 30.18
CA PRO A 37 51.78 9.26 31.12
C PRO A 37 50.48 9.72 30.45
N VAL A 38 50.57 10.23 29.22
CA VAL A 38 49.40 10.70 28.44
C VAL A 38 48.39 9.57 28.17
N VAL A 39 48.86 8.34 28.03
CA VAL A 39 48.00 7.17 27.78
C VAL A 39 47.20 6.83 29.04
N ILE A 40 47.78 7.01 30.22
CA ILE A 40 47.09 6.85 31.49
C ILE A 40 46.00 7.93 31.63
N ASP A 41 46.36 9.19 31.40
CA ASP A 41 45.42 10.33 31.43
C ASP A 41 44.22 10.06 30.48
N GLU A 42 44.46 9.53 29.28
CA GLU A 42 43.40 9.19 28.33
C GLU A 42 42.55 7.98 28.73
N LEU A 43 43.17 6.91 29.25
CA LEU A 43 42.43 5.75 29.76
C LEU A 43 41.53 6.15 30.94
N ASP A 44 42.01 7.05 31.81
CA ASP A 44 41.24 7.58 32.92
C ASP A 44 40.04 8.41 32.48
N GLU A 45 40.18 9.26 31.46
CA GLU A 45 39.05 9.97 30.86
C GLU A 45 38.03 8.98 30.27
N LYS A 46 38.50 7.92 29.61
CA LYS A 46 37.65 6.93 28.93
C LYS A 46 36.96 5.95 29.89
N LYS A 47 37.40 5.84 31.15
CA LYS A 47 36.77 4.97 32.16
C LYS A 47 35.39 5.45 32.61
N ILE A 48 35.05 6.71 32.35
CA ILE A 48 33.80 7.37 32.75
C ILE A 48 32.68 6.97 31.77
N GLY A 49 31.87 5.98 32.15
CA GLY A 49 30.70 5.51 31.39
C GLY A 49 30.47 4.00 31.43
N THR A 50 29.22 3.54 31.31
CA THR A 50 28.85 2.09 31.38
C THR A 50 29.11 1.32 30.09
N ASN A 51 29.68 1.96 29.08
CA ASN A 51 29.91 1.36 27.78
C ASN A 51 31.08 0.37 27.83
N LYS A 52 31.12 -0.59 26.90
CA LYS A 52 32.18 -1.63 26.85
C LYS A 52 33.60 -1.05 26.79
N ILE A 53 33.79 0.13 26.16
CA ILE A 53 35.07 0.85 26.11
C ILE A 53 35.48 1.32 27.52
N GLY A 54 34.53 1.85 28.31
CA GLY A 54 34.79 2.26 29.68
C GLY A 54 35.11 1.08 30.60
N ASN A 55 34.43 -0.05 30.42
CA ASN A 55 34.78 -1.29 31.13
C ASN A 55 36.19 -1.79 30.76
N ARG A 56 36.58 -1.71 29.48
CA ARG A 56 37.93 -2.03 29.02
C ARG A 56 38.99 -1.13 29.65
N ALA A 57 38.78 0.19 29.62
CA ALA A 57 39.71 1.14 30.21
C ALA A 57 39.95 0.84 31.71
N ARG A 58 38.88 0.55 32.48
CA ARG A 58 39.02 0.13 33.89
C ARG A 58 39.82 -1.15 34.06
N ASN A 59 39.52 -2.17 33.26
CA ASN A 59 40.23 -3.44 33.36
C ASN A 59 41.73 -3.29 33.03
N VAL A 60 42.07 -2.44 32.04
CA VAL A 60 43.47 -2.15 31.69
C VAL A 60 44.18 -1.39 32.80
N LEU A 61 43.53 -0.35 33.37
CA LEU A 61 44.10 0.42 34.48
C LEU A 61 44.33 -0.45 35.73
N ASN A 62 43.35 -1.27 36.12
CA ASN A 62 43.52 -2.22 37.22
C ASN A 62 44.69 -3.17 36.94
N ARG A 63 44.84 -3.63 35.69
CA ARG A 63 45.94 -4.51 35.31
C ARG A 63 47.30 -3.81 35.35
N PHE A 64 47.36 -2.53 35.03
CA PHE A 64 48.56 -1.71 35.18
C PHE A 64 48.99 -1.59 36.64
N GLU A 65 48.04 -1.38 37.55
CA GLU A 65 48.30 -1.37 39.00
C GLU A 65 48.89 -2.71 39.45
N GLU A 66 48.28 -3.83 39.08
CA GLU A 66 48.77 -5.19 39.40
C GLU A 66 50.20 -5.42 38.89
N LEU A 67 50.52 -4.99 37.66
CA LEU A 67 51.84 -5.21 37.06
C LEU A 67 52.94 -4.36 37.72
N VAL A 68 52.61 -3.15 38.20
CA VAL A 68 53.56 -2.28 38.92
C VAL A 68 53.86 -2.80 40.33
N GLU A 69 52.90 -3.46 40.97
CA GLU A 69 53.10 -4.08 42.30
C GLU A 69 53.94 -5.37 42.26
N MET A 70 54.10 -5.99 41.08
CA MET A 70 54.97 -7.17 40.91
C MET A 70 56.45 -6.79 40.93
N GLU A 71 57.26 -7.44 41.78
CA GLU A 71 58.69 -7.17 41.96
C GLU A 71 59.52 -7.23 40.65
N ASP A 72 59.11 -8.07 39.69
CA ASP A 72 59.81 -8.23 38.41
C ASP A 72 59.21 -7.42 37.25
N SER A 73 58.00 -6.83 37.39
CA SER A 73 57.29 -6.05 36.36
C SER A 73 57.31 -6.69 34.95
N LYS A 74 57.22 -8.03 34.88
CA LYS A 74 57.27 -8.81 33.63
C LYS A 74 55.90 -9.29 33.21
N ILE A 75 55.60 -9.15 31.91
CA ILE A 75 54.42 -9.78 31.29
C ILE A 75 54.73 -11.23 30.91
N ASN A 76 55.97 -11.48 30.45
CA ASN A 76 56.50 -12.80 30.14
C ASN A 76 58.03 -12.82 30.31
N GLU A 77 58.70 -13.97 30.20
CA GLU A 77 60.15 -14.11 30.42
C GLU A 77 60.98 -13.12 29.57
N ASP A 78 60.54 -12.83 28.34
CA ASP A 78 61.20 -11.96 27.36
C ASP A 78 60.51 -10.59 27.13
N ILE A 79 59.47 -10.27 27.92
CA ILE A 79 58.65 -9.05 27.78
C ILE A 79 58.53 -8.32 29.11
N ASP A 80 59.27 -7.22 29.23
CA ASP A 80 59.20 -6.32 30.38
C ASP A 80 58.08 -5.27 30.20
N PHE A 81 57.57 -4.75 31.30
CA PHE A 81 56.55 -3.71 31.33
C PHE A 81 57.01 -2.53 32.20
N GLU A 82 56.85 -1.31 31.70
CA GLU A 82 57.25 -0.10 32.41
C GLU A 82 56.25 1.03 32.19
N ILE A 83 55.83 1.66 33.28
CA ILE A 83 54.98 2.86 33.26
C ILE A 83 55.84 4.07 33.57
N LEU A 84 55.83 5.06 32.67
CA LEU A 84 56.47 6.34 32.93
C LEU A 84 55.57 7.18 33.83
N LEU A 85 55.98 7.37 35.09
CA LEU A 85 55.21 8.14 36.07
C LEU A 85 55.43 9.66 35.94
N SER A 86 56.59 10.08 35.44
CA SER A 86 56.94 11.49 35.31
C SER A 86 56.49 12.05 33.96
N LYS A 87 55.80 13.20 33.97
CA LYS A 87 55.47 13.94 32.74
C LYS A 87 56.74 14.51 32.08
N PRO A 88 56.76 14.67 30.75
CA PRO A 88 57.95 15.18 30.08
C PRO A 88 58.34 16.59 30.53
N ARG A 89 59.64 16.90 30.57
CA ARG A 89 60.18 18.21 30.94
C ARG A 89 59.74 19.27 29.93
N ARG A 90 59.47 20.48 30.42
CA ARG A 90 59.02 21.61 29.59
C ARG A 90 60.01 21.96 28.47
N GLU A 91 61.30 21.84 28.75
CA GLU A 91 62.41 22.06 27.81
C GLU A 91 62.29 21.22 26.53
N ILE A 92 61.78 20.00 26.64
CA ILE A 92 61.61 19.09 25.48
C ILE A 92 60.52 19.60 24.54
N TYR A 93 59.46 20.18 25.09
CA TYR A 93 58.39 20.76 24.28
C TYR A 93 58.88 21.98 23.50
N GLU A 94 59.65 22.84 24.16
CA GLU A 94 60.18 24.07 23.57
C GLU A 94 61.25 23.77 22.50
N THR A 95 62.18 22.85 22.79
CA THR A 95 63.29 22.49 21.88
C THR A 95 62.81 21.77 20.62
N ASN A 96 61.73 21.00 20.72
CA ASN A 96 61.19 20.19 19.61
C ASN A 96 59.92 20.79 18.97
N ASN A 97 59.57 22.02 19.35
CA ASN A 97 58.37 22.74 18.88
C ASN A 97 57.07 21.92 19.02
N LEU A 98 56.92 21.23 20.16
CA LEU A 98 55.76 20.39 20.48
C LEU A 98 54.72 21.17 21.30
N ASN A 99 53.45 21.00 20.98
CA ASN A 99 52.33 21.61 21.71
C ASN A 99 51.97 20.80 22.96
N PHE A 100 52.01 21.42 24.15
CA PHE A 100 51.62 20.77 25.39
C PHE A 100 50.12 20.44 25.45
N ASP A 101 49.24 21.14 24.74
CA ASP A 101 47.79 20.86 24.79
C ASP A 101 47.36 19.67 23.92
N GLU A 102 48.22 19.26 22.98
CA GLU A 102 47.93 18.16 22.06
C GLU A 102 48.43 16.82 22.60
N LYS A 103 47.51 15.86 22.67
CA LYS A 103 47.77 14.50 23.20
C LYS A 103 48.88 13.76 22.44
N ASP A 104 48.83 13.75 21.11
CA ASP A 104 49.87 13.14 20.27
C ASP A 104 51.26 13.78 20.50
N HIS A 105 51.32 15.09 20.76
CA HIS A 105 52.59 15.77 21.06
C HIS A 105 53.12 15.43 22.44
N ARG A 106 52.25 15.22 23.44
CA ARG A 106 52.67 14.69 24.75
C ARG A 106 53.21 13.27 24.64
N LEU A 107 52.61 12.45 23.77
CA LEU A 107 53.10 11.09 23.49
C LEU A 107 54.51 11.14 22.90
N ILE A 108 54.73 11.98 21.89
CA ILE A 108 56.03 12.16 21.25
C ILE A 108 57.06 12.76 22.23
N ALA A 109 56.68 13.76 23.03
CA ALA A 109 57.56 14.33 24.04
C ALA A 109 58.03 13.27 25.06
N SER A 110 57.16 12.33 25.42
CA SER A 110 57.51 11.21 26.31
C SER A 110 58.54 10.28 25.66
N ILE A 111 58.40 10.03 24.35
CA ILE A 111 59.37 9.23 23.60
C ILE A 111 60.71 9.96 23.53
N ILE A 112 60.73 11.23 23.11
CA ILE A 112 61.97 12.02 22.97
C ILE A 112 62.72 12.12 24.29
N GLN A 113 62.02 12.34 25.41
CA GLN A 113 62.66 12.35 26.74
C GLN A 113 63.32 11.02 27.06
N PHE A 114 62.65 9.91 26.74
CA PHE A 114 63.20 8.58 26.97
C PHE A 114 64.43 8.32 26.08
N CYS A 115 64.44 8.86 24.86
CA CYS A 115 65.59 8.80 23.95
C CYS A 115 66.84 9.53 24.47
N GLU A 116 66.72 10.51 25.37
CA GLU A 116 67.91 11.17 25.95
C GLU A 116 68.84 10.17 26.65
N GLY A 117 68.32 9.01 27.07
CA GLY A 117 69.08 7.91 27.69
C GLY A 117 69.22 6.64 26.84
N CYS A 118 68.73 6.60 25.60
CA CYS A 118 68.69 5.37 24.77
C CYS A 118 68.78 5.65 23.26
N ASP A 119 69.34 4.72 22.49
CA ASP A 119 69.40 4.83 21.03
C ASP A 119 67.99 4.87 20.40
N LEU A 120 67.74 5.86 19.56
CA LEU A 120 66.46 6.06 18.85
C LEU A 120 66.05 4.83 18.02
N ASP A 121 67.03 4.10 17.45
CA ASP A 121 66.80 2.92 16.61
C ASP A 121 66.21 1.73 17.37
N LYS A 122 66.26 1.74 18.71
CA LYS A 122 65.67 0.71 19.57
C LYS A 122 64.22 1.02 19.93
N ILE A 123 63.70 2.19 19.57
CA ILE A 123 62.40 2.69 20.03
C ILE A 123 61.35 2.59 18.91
N LEU A 124 60.19 2.04 19.26
CA LEU A 124 59.05 1.85 18.38
C LEU A 124 57.79 2.48 18.98
N LEU A 125 57.06 3.28 18.21
CA LEU A 125 55.70 3.70 18.57
C LEU A 125 54.68 2.72 17.97
N CYS A 126 53.96 2.00 18.82
CA CYS A 126 52.86 1.14 18.41
C CYS A 126 51.54 1.93 18.40
N SER A 127 51.09 2.30 17.20
CA SER A 127 49.78 2.90 16.97
C SER A 127 49.22 2.41 15.65
N ASN A 128 47.91 2.20 15.56
CA ASN A 128 47.26 1.87 14.29
C ASN A 128 46.68 3.10 13.57
N ASP A 129 46.69 4.25 14.24
CA ASP A 129 46.18 5.50 13.70
C ASP A 129 47.20 6.24 12.85
N ILE A 130 46.70 7.00 11.89
CA ILE A 130 47.54 7.75 10.96
C ILE A 130 48.20 8.94 11.65
N GLY A 131 47.48 9.63 12.55
CA GLY A 131 47.96 10.86 13.23
C GLY A 131 49.25 10.66 14.03
N PRO A 132 49.23 9.84 15.10
CA PRO A 132 50.41 9.57 15.92
C PRO A 132 51.60 9.04 15.10
N ARG A 133 51.34 8.17 14.11
CA ARG A 133 52.38 7.60 13.24
C ARG A 133 53.04 8.63 12.33
N LEU A 134 52.26 9.51 11.70
CA LEU A 134 52.81 10.57 10.84
C LEU A 134 53.63 11.56 11.66
N ARG A 135 53.14 11.94 12.84
CA ARG A 135 53.84 12.84 13.75
C ARG A 135 55.14 12.20 14.25
N ALA A 136 55.12 10.94 14.69
CA ALA A 136 56.34 10.22 15.10
C ALA A 136 57.41 10.18 14.00
N LYS A 137 56.98 9.98 12.74
CA LYS A 137 57.89 10.00 11.57
C LYS A 137 58.58 11.36 11.38
N MET A 138 57.93 12.47 11.72
CA MET A 138 58.55 13.81 11.63
C MET A 138 59.76 13.96 12.57
N TYR A 139 59.77 13.22 13.67
CA TYR A 139 60.85 13.22 14.67
C TYR A 139 61.79 12.02 14.54
N GLY A 140 61.75 11.29 13.42
CA GLY A 140 62.63 10.15 13.16
C GLY A 140 62.29 8.87 13.94
N ILE A 141 61.18 8.84 14.67
CA ILE A 141 60.77 7.69 15.48
C ILE A 141 60.12 6.63 14.58
N GLN A 142 60.57 5.38 14.72
CA GLN A 142 59.99 4.25 13.98
C GLN A 142 58.60 3.91 14.51
N SER A 143 57.63 3.67 13.62
CA SER A 143 56.26 3.29 14.01
C SER A 143 55.97 1.83 13.69
N LEU A 144 55.40 1.12 14.66
CA LEU A 144 54.83 -0.22 14.53
C LEU A 144 53.31 -0.12 14.32
N LYS A 145 52.78 -0.81 13.31
CA LYS A 145 51.34 -0.95 13.08
C LYS A 145 50.96 -2.40 13.33
N LEU A 146 50.08 -2.67 14.30
CA LEU A 146 49.64 -4.03 14.60
C LEU A 146 48.79 -4.60 13.46
N ASN A 147 48.96 -5.90 13.23
CA ASN A 147 48.16 -6.66 12.30
C ASN A 147 46.66 -6.66 12.69
N SER A 148 45.79 -6.58 11.69
CA SER A 148 44.32 -6.58 11.87
C SER A 148 43.78 -7.84 12.54
N LYS A 149 44.53 -8.95 12.59
CA LYS A 149 44.18 -10.16 13.38
C LYS A 149 43.90 -9.85 14.86
N TYR A 150 44.51 -8.80 15.40
CA TYR A 150 44.35 -8.40 16.81
C TYR A 150 43.22 -7.39 17.02
N LEU A 151 42.59 -6.89 15.95
CA LEU A 151 41.49 -5.93 16.05
C LEU A 151 40.22 -6.64 16.55
N ILE A 152 39.50 -6.00 17.47
CA ILE A 152 38.21 -6.53 17.92
C ILE A 152 37.19 -6.30 16.79
N PRO A 153 36.37 -7.29 16.40
CA PRO A 153 35.34 -7.07 15.39
C PRO A 153 34.38 -5.97 15.84
N ASN A 154 34.02 -5.06 14.92
CA ASN A 154 33.04 -4.00 15.15
C ASN A 154 31.73 -4.63 15.64
N GLN A 155 31.42 -4.45 16.92
CA GLN A 155 30.18 -4.93 17.50
C GLN A 155 29.13 -3.84 17.36
N ILE A 156 28.04 -4.16 16.65
CA ILE A 156 26.81 -3.37 16.55
C ILE A 156 26.43 -2.90 17.96
N SER A 157 26.23 -1.59 18.11
CA SER A 157 25.87 -0.98 19.40
C SER A 157 24.55 -1.56 19.92
N GLU A 158 24.37 -1.61 21.24
CA GLU A 158 23.08 -1.98 21.84
C GLU A 158 21.95 -1.03 21.37
N GLU A 159 22.29 0.21 21.05
CA GLU A 159 21.37 1.19 20.47
C GLU A 159 20.92 0.81 19.05
N GLU A 160 21.85 0.38 18.19
CA GLU A 160 21.53 -0.05 16.82
C GLU A 160 20.66 -1.31 16.81
N LYS A 161 20.89 -2.25 17.74
CA LYS A 161 19.98 -3.40 17.94
C LYS A 161 18.59 -2.95 18.36
N LYS A 162 18.50 -1.99 19.28
CA LYS A 162 17.23 -1.45 19.77
C LYS A 162 16.46 -0.74 18.65
N ILE A 163 17.13 0.08 17.84
CA ILE A 163 16.55 0.75 16.67
C ILE A 163 15.97 -0.30 15.71
N LYS A 164 16.77 -1.32 15.36
CA LYS A 164 16.32 -2.38 14.46
C LYS A 164 15.11 -3.17 15.00
N ASN A 165 15.07 -3.40 16.32
CA ASN A 165 13.92 -4.04 16.96
C ASN A 165 12.67 -3.16 16.94
N LEU A 166 12.81 -1.87 17.26
CA LEU A 166 11.72 -0.90 17.21
C LEU A 166 11.19 -0.68 15.80
N GLU A 167 12.07 -0.66 14.80
CA GLU A 167 11.67 -0.59 13.38
C GLU A 167 10.85 -1.82 12.98
N ARG A 168 11.29 -3.02 13.38
CA ARG A 168 10.57 -4.27 13.14
C ARG A 168 9.19 -4.26 13.80
N GLU A 169 9.11 -3.83 15.06
CA GLU A 169 7.86 -3.75 15.80
C GLU A 169 6.89 -2.74 15.14
N ASN A 170 7.40 -1.56 14.76
CA ASN A 170 6.61 -0.57 14.02
C ASN A 170 6.08 -1.11 12.69
N GLN A 171 6.88 -1.87 11.94
CA GLN A 171 6.41 -2.50 10.70
C GLN A 171 5.29 -3.51 10.96
N ILE A 172 5.43 -4.35 12.00
CA ILE A 172 4.39 -5.31 12.39
C ILE A 172 3.11 -4.57 12.78
N LEU A 173 3.20 -3.52 13.61
CA LEU A 173 2.04 -2.74 14.03
C LEU A 173 1.36 -2.05 12.84
N LYS A 174 2.13 -1.43 11.93
CA LYS A 174 1.58 -0.84 10.71
C LYS A 174 0.90 -1.88 9.83
N SER A 175 1.44 -3.10 9.73
CA SER A 175 0.85 -4.18 8.94
C SER A 175 -0.45 -4.74 9.52
N ARG A 176 -0.76 -4.45 10.80
CA ARG A 176 -2.01 -4.88 11.44
C ARG A 176 -3.20 -3.97 11.12
N VAL A 177 -2.97 -2.78 10.62
CA VAL A 177 -4.03 -1.88 10.18
C VAL A 177 -4.47 -2.32 8.77
N PRO A 178 -5.76 -2.61 8.54
CA PRO A 178 -6.23 -2.99 7.23
C PRO A 178 -6.09 -1.83 6.26
N LYS A 179 -5.93 -2.14 4.96
CA LYS A 179 -5.80 -1.13 3.91
C LYS A 179 -6.95 -1.30 2.93
N LEU A 180 -7.93 -0.41 3.03
CA LEU A 180 -9.12 -0.43 2.19
C LEU A 180 -9.02 0.60 1.06
N GLU A 181 -9.50 0.25 -0.12
CA GLU A 181 -9.59 1.12 -1.28
C GLU A 181 -10.96 0.95 -1.96
N VAL A 182 -11.52 2.03 -2.51
CA VAL A 182 -12.82 2.05 -3.19
C VAL A 182 -12.61 2.26 -4.68
N PHE A 183 -13.26 1.44 -5.49
CA PHE A 183 -13.18 1.48 -6.96
C PHE A 183 -14.56 1.31 -7.59
N PHE A 184 -14.64 1.55 -8.90
CA PHE A 184 -15.70 0.99 -9.73
C PHE A 184 -15.44 -0.51 -9.98
N ASP A 185 -16.45 -1.22 -10.48
CA ASP A 185 -16.39 -2.63 -10.91
C ASP A 185 -15.17 -2.99 -11.79
N ASN A 186 -14.67 -2.04 -12.56
CA ASN A 186 -13.49 -2.16 -13.42
C ASN A 186 -12.14 -2.00 -12.68
N GLU A 187 -12.14 -1.98 -11.35
CA GLU A 187 -10.99 -1.72 -10.46
C GLU A 187 -10.29 -0.36 -10.69
N LYS A 188 -10.98 0.62 -11.29
CA LYS A 188 -10.46 1.97 -11.48
C LYS A 188 -11.20 2.97 -10.62
N ASN A 189 -10.58 4.11 -10.40
CA ASN A 189 -11.20 5.28 -9.76
C ASN A 189 -12.02 6.14 -10.74
N HIS A 190 -12.19 5.68 -11.98
CA HIS A 190 -12.99 6.34 -12.98
C HIS A 190 -13.73 5.34 -13.87
N ILE A 191 -14.90 5.74 -14.32
CA ILE A 191 -15.69 5.01 -15.32
C ILE A 191 -16.00 5.96 -16.48
N LYS A 192 -16.07 5.37 -17.68
CA LYS A 192 -16.32 6.09 -18.93
C LYS A 192 -17.59 5.54 -19.58
N PHE A 193 -18.53 6.43 -19.88
CA PHE A 193 -19.73 6.11 -20.63
C PHE A 193 -19.64 6.70 -22.03
N GLN A 194 -19.90 5.87 -23.04
CA GLN A 194 -20.05 6.33 -24.43
C GLN A 194 -21.52 6.68 -24.64
N LEU A 195 -21.79 7.93 -25.03
CA LEU A 195 -23.16 8.38 -25.29
C LEU A 195 -23.59 7.94 -26.69
N GLU A 196 -24.59 7.06 -26.75
CA GLU A 196 -25.23 6.70 -28.02
C GLU A 196 -26.07 7.88 -28.52
N LYS A 197 -25.71 8.45 -29.67
CA LYS A 197 -26.56 9.41 -30.38
C LYS A 197 -27.68 8.66 -31.08
N LYS A 198 -28.82 8.49 -30.40
CA LYS A 198 -30.06 8.07 -31.07
C LYS A 198 -30.95 9.27 -31.28
N ASP A 199 -31.40 9.45 -32.51
CA ASP A 199 -32.24 10.59 -32.88
C ASP A 199 -33.70 10.32 -32.48
N PHE A 200 -33.98 10.46 -31.18
CA PHE A 200 -35.34 10.42 -30.64
C PHE A 200 -36.03 11.78 -30.66
N SER A 201 -35.50 12.75 -31.41
CA SER A 201 -36.04 14.11 -31.47
C SER A 201 -37.48 14.17 -32.00
N ASN A 202 -37.96 13.12 -32.67
CA ASN A 202 -39.27 13.08 -33.32
C ASN A 202 -40.07 11.83 -32.94
N PHE A 203 -41.05 12.00 -32.04
CA PHE A 203 -42.02 10.96 -31.67
C PHE A 203 -42.74 10.35 -32.88
N GLU A 204 -43.04 11.15 -33.91
CA GLU A 204 -43.76 10.66 -35.10
C GLU A 204 -42.93 9.68 -35.93
N SER A 205 -41.60 9.87 -36.02
CA SER A 205 -40.74 8.89 -36.70
C SER A 205 -40.63 7.60 -35.89
N PHE A 206 -40.46 7.72 -34.57
CA PHE A 206 -40.41 6.56 -33.66
C PHE A 206 -41.70 5.72 -33.74
N LYS A 207 -42.84 6.40 -33.63
CA LYS A 207 -44.18 5.81 -33.74
C LYS A 207 -44.36 5.09 -35.07
N ARG A 208 -44.01 5.76 -36.18
CA ARG A 208 -44.11 5.17 -37.53
C ARG A 208 -43.24 3.93 -37.69
N GLU A 209 -42.01 3.98 -37.20
CA GLU A 209 -41.07 2.86 -37.24
C GLU A 209 -41.60 1.65 -36.46
N LYS A 210 -41.95 1.83 -35.18
CA LYS A 210 -42.48 0.75 -34.33
C LYS A 210 -43.80 0.17 -34.86
N LEU A 211 -44.72 1.02 -35.34
CA LEU A 211 -45.96 0.56 -35.98
C LEU A 211 -45.70 -0.19 -37.28
N SER A 212 -44.72 0.23 -38.08
CA SER A 212 -44.35 -0.49 -39.30
C SER A 212 -43.77 -1.86 -38.99
N GLN A 213 -42.92 -1.96 -37.97
CA GLN A 213 -42.34 -3.22 -37.51
C GLN A 213 -43.41 -4.18 -37.03
N ILE A 214 -44.34 -3.69 -36.20
CA ILE A 214 -45.45 -4.52 -35.72
C ILE A 214 -46.37 -4.99 -36.85
N LYS A 215 -46.60 -4.16 -37.87
CA LYS A 215 -47.36 -4.56 -39.06
C LYS A 215 -46.66 -5.63 -39.90
N ILE A 216 -45.33 -5.68 -39.86
CA ILE A 216 -44.52 -6.74 -40.48
C ILE A 216 -44.56 -8.02 -39.65
N ASP A 217 -44.45 -7.89 -38.32
CA ASP A 217 -44.45 -9.04 -37.39
C ASP A 217 -45.82 -9.72 -37.33
N TYR A 218 -46.89 -8.93 -37.41
CA TYR A 218 -48.28 -9.38 -37.36
C TYR A 218 -49.06 -8.93 -38.60
N PRO A 219 -48.77 -9.46 -39.80
CA PRO A 219 -49.44 -8.99 -41.02
C PRO A 219 -50.92 -9.42 -41.04
N HIS A 220 -51.74 -8.62 -41.71
CA HIS A 220 -53.10 -9.01 -42.05
C HIS A 220 -53.09 -10.29 -42.90
N LEU A 221 -54.07 -11.16 -42.66
CA LEU A 221 -54.26 -12.35 -43.47
C LEU A 221 -55.10 -12.00 -44.70
N GLU A 222 -54.58 -12.32 -45.89
CA GLU A 222 -55.31 -12.19 -47.15
C GLU A 222 -56.00 -13.50 -47.51
N TYR A 223 -57.25 -13.40 -47.98
CA TYR A 223 -57.96 -14.55 -48.52
C TYR A 223 -57.51 -14.83 -49.96
N SER A 224 -56.65 -15.83 -50.14
CA SER A 224 -56.28 -16.33 -51.46
C SER A 224 -57.30 -17.34 -51.97
N LYS A 225 -58.06 -16.98 -53.02
CA LYS A 225 -58.80 -17.96 -53.84
C LYS A 225 -57.81 -18.74 -54.70
N SER A 226 -57.14 -19.73 -54.14
CA SER A 226 -56.39 -20.68 -54.97
C SER A 226 -57.37 -21.48 -55.83
N LYS A 227 -57.26 -21.32 -57.16
CA LYS A 227 -57.88 -22.23 -58.13
C LYS A 227 -57.01 -23.49 -58.20
N SER A 228 -57.65 -24.64 -58.05
CA SER A 228 -57.11 -26.00 -58.17
C SER A 228 -56.32 -26.56 -56.97
N ASN A 229 -57.04 -27.24 -56.06
CA ASN A 229 -56.76 -28.60 -55.57
C ASN A 229 -57.72 -28.91 -54.42
N THR A 230 -58.60 -29.89 -54.60
CA THR A 230 -59.68 -30.27 -53.68
C THR A 230 -59.19 -30.78 -52.31
N VAL A 231 -57.92 -31.18 -52.20
CA VAL A 231 -57.31 -31.63 -50.92
C VAL A 231 -56.85 -30.45 -50.05
N LEU A 232 -56.58 -29.27 -50.63
CA LEU A 232 -56.16 -28.06 -49.92
C LEU A 232 -57.34 -27.23 -49.37
N GLN A 233 -58.59 -27.54 -49.75
CA GLN A 233 -59.78 -26.84 -49.24
C GLN A 233 -60.09 -27.18 -47.77
N PHE A 234 -59.59 -28.30 -47.25
CA PHE A 234 -59.78 -28.70 -45.85
C PHE A 234 -58.72 -28.13 -44.90
N SER A 235 -57.67 -27.49 -45.42
CA SER A 235 -56.63 -26.81 -44.63
C SER A 235 -56.68 -25.28 -44.75
N SER A 236 -57.48 -24.74 -45.67
CA SER A 236 -57.65 -23.30 -45.82
C SER A 236 -58.52 -22.70 -44.72
N LEU A 237 -58.04 -21.63 -44.10
CA LEU A 237 -58.75 -20.86 -43.08
C LEU A 237 -60.10 -20.34 -43.61
N ASN A 238 -61.12 -20.33 -42.75
CA ASN A 238 -62.44 -19.79 -43.10
C ASN A 238 -62.35 -18.26 -43.29
N PRO A 239 -62.97 -17.67 -44.34
CA PRO A 239 -63.11 -16.22 -44.47
C PRO A 239 -63.61 -15.50 -43.21
N SER A 240 -64.43 -16.15 -42.38
CA SER A 240 -64.88 -15.57 -41.11
C SER A 240 -63.77 -15.45 -40.07
N GLN A 241 -62.90 -16.46 -39.95
CA GLN A 241 -61.75 -16.47 -39.03
C GLN A 241 -60.69 -15.45 -39.46
N ILE A 242 -60.48 -15.30 -40.77
CA ILE A 242 -59.56 -14.28 -41.32
C ILE A 242 -60.07 -12.87 -40.98
N ARG A 243 -61.38 -12.62 -41.11
CA ARG A 243 -61.98 -11.33 -40.72
C ARG A 243 -61.85 -11.08 -39.23
N GLU A 244 -62.24 -12.05 -38.40
CA GLU A 244 -62.17 -11.93 -36.94
C GLU A 244 -60.74 -11.67 -36.44
N TYR A 245 -59.74 -12.36 -37.00
CA TYR A 245 -58.34 -12.09 -36.73
C TYR A 245 -57.92 -10.68 -37.17
N ASN A 246 -58.25 -10.28 -38.40
CA ASN A 246 -57.89 -8.95 -38.91
C ASN A 246 -58.56 -7.80 -38.13
N ASP A 247 -59.80 -8.00 -37.66
CA ASP A 247 -60.54 -7.04 -36.83
C ASP A 247 -59.90 -6.95 -35.43
N ALA A 248 -59.59 -8.08 -34.80
CA ALA A 248 -58.88 -8.13 -33.52
C ALA A 248 -57.47 -7.50 -33.61
N LEU A 249 -56.83 -7.63 -34.78
CA LEU A 249 -55.52 -7.07 -35.06
C LEU A 249 -55.55 -5.55 -35.27
N ASN A 250 -56.64 -5.00 -35.82
CA ASN A 250 -56.86 -3.55 -35.83
C ASN A 250 -56.98 -2.99 -34.40
N ILE A 251 -57.76 -3.66 -33.54
CA ILE A 251 -57.89 -3.28 -32.12
C ILE A 251 -56.52 -3.33 -31.43
N TYR A 252 -55.74 -4.39 -31.67
CA TYR A 252 -54.38 -4.52 -31.15
C TYR A 252 -53.46 -3.38 -31.60
N TYR A 253 -53.53 -2.94 -32.86
CA TYR A 253 -52.75 -1.80 -33.33
C TYR A 253 -53.15 -0.49 -32.65
N GLU A 254 -54.44 -0.24 -32.45
CA GLU A 254 -54.93 0.94 -31.74
C GLU A 254 -54.53 0.93 -30.26
N GLU A 255 -54.58 -0.23 -29.61
CA GLU A 255 -54.11 -0.39 -28.22
C GLU A 255 -52.60 -0.18 -28.12
N TYR A 256 -51.83 -0.75 -29.04
CA TYR A 256 -50.38 -0.57 -29.09
C TYR A 256 -50.00 0.91 -29.32
N GLU A 257 -50.73 1.59 -30.20
CA GLU A 257 -50.52 3.02 -30.47
C GLU A 257 -50.69 3.90 -29.22
N LYS A 258 -51.60 3.53 -28.30
CA LYS A 258 -51.80 4.26 -27.04
C LYS A 258 -50.63 4.10 -26.08
N VAL A 259 -49.96 2.95 -26.08
CA VAL A 259 -48.83 2.65 -25.18
C VAL A 259 -47.50 3.20 -25.73
N LEU A 260 -47.44 3.57 -27.01
CA LEU A 260 -46.22 4.10 -27.64
C LEU A 260 -45.67 5.39 -27.01
N ASP A 261 -46.53 6.25 -26.46
CA ASP A 261 -46.09 7.46 -25.75
C ASP A 261 -45.31 7.11 -24.46
N ASP A 262 -45.81 6.13 -23.71
CA ASP A 262 -45.16 5.67 -22.48
C ASP A 262 -43.85 4.92 -22.79
N ILE A 263 -43.84 4.10 -23.84
CA ILE A 263 -42.63 3.44 -24.34
C ILE A 263 -41.58 4.47 -24.77
N PHE A 264 -41.99 5.50 -25.51
CA PHE A 264 -41.08 6.54 -25.98
C PHE A 264 -40.44 7.30 -24.81
N LYS A 265 -41.23 7.71 -23.81
CA LYS A 265 -40.71 8.35 -22.59
C LYS A 265 -39.78 7.43 -21.81
N TYR A 266 -40.12 6.14 -21.72
CA TYR A 266 -39.27 5.15 -21.07
C TYR A 266 -37.93 5.00 -21.80
N GLU A 267 -37.93 4.82 -23.12
CA GLU A 267 -36.70 4.66 -23.93
C GLU A 267 -35.82 5.93 -23.86
N GLN A 268 -36.42 7.13 -23.90
CA GLN A 268 -35.69 8.40 -23.74
C GLN A 268 -35.04 8.52 -22.35
N LYS A 269 -35.77 8.14 -21.29
CA LYS A 269 -35.25 8.13 -19.93
C LYS A 269 -34.15 7.08 -19.76
N GLU A 270 -34.27 5.92 -20.40
CA GLU A 270 -33.26 4.87 -20.37
C GLU A 270 -31.93 5.34 -20.98
N LEU A 271 -31.96 6.12 -22.06
CA LEU A 271 -30.76 6.75 -22.63
C LEU A 271 -30.07 7.75 -21.69
N CYS A 272 -30.85 8.40 -20.82
CA CYS A 272 -30.35 9.32 -19.80
C CYS A 272 -30.06 8.63 -18.46
N THR A 273 -30.14 7.30 -18.40
CA THR A 273 -29.94 6.50 -17.19
C THR A 273 -28.63 5.72 -17.28
N PHE A 274 -27.77 5.91 -16.29
CA PHE A 274 -26.46 5.24 -16.20
C PHE A 274 -26.37 4.42 -14.93
N GLU A 275 -26.05 3.15 -15.07
CA GLU A 275 -25.80 2.25 -13.94
C GLU A 275 -24.33 2.31 -13.52
N ILE A 276 -24.09 2.45 -12.21
CA ILE A 276 -22.77 2.32 -11.61
C ILE A 276 -22.79 1.24 -10.53
N GLN A 277 -21.67 0.53 -10.42
CA GLN A 277 -21.41 -0.40 -9.33
C GLN A 277 -20.06 -0.07 -8.71
N LEU A 278 -20.03 0.02 -7.39
CA LEU A 278 -18.84 0.29 -6.62
C LEU A 278 -18.36 -0.99 -5.92
N ILE A 279 -17.06 -1.07 -5.68
CA ILE A 279 -16.44 -2.16 -4.96
C ILE A 279 -15.53 -1.63 -3.86
N ILE A 280 -15.49 -2.33 -2.73
CA ILE A 280 -14.53 -2.08 -1.65
C ILE A 280 -13.53 -3.23 -1.65
N LYS A 281 -12.23 -2.91 -1.74
CA LYS A 281 -11.14 -3.88 -1.78
C LYS A 281 -10.26 -3.73 -0.56
N ASN A 282 -10.02 -4.83 0.17
CA ASN A 282 -9.05 -4.85 1.25
C ASN A 282 -7.72 -5.39 0.74
N ILE A 283 -6.77 -4.50 0.47
CA ILE A 283 -5.40 -4.83 0.04
C ILE A 283 -4.41 -4.91 1.21
N GLY A 284 -4.90 -4.79 2.46
CA GLY A 284 -4.09 -4.94 3.66
C GLY A 284 -3.80 -6.39 4.01
N ASN A 285 -3.13 -6.60 5.15
CA ASN A 285 -2.80 -7.94 5.67
C ASN A 285 -3.76 -8.41 6.78
N THR A 286 -4.72 -7.58 7.16
CA THR A 286 -5.71 -7.86 8.21
C THR A 286 -7.12 -7.60 7.70
N PRO A 287 -8.13 -8.32 8.23
CA PRO A 287 -9.52 -8.02 7.93
C PRO A 287 -9.91 -6.64 8.48
N ALA A 288 -10.91 -6.01 7.85
CA ALA A 288 -11.52 -4.78 8.31
C ALA A 288 -12.96 -5.07 8.76
N ARG A 289 -13.35 -4.58 9.93
CA ARG A 289 -14.70 -4.74 10.47
C ARG A 289 -15.42 -3.40 10.55
N ASP A 290 -16.74 -3.47 10.59
CA ASP A 290 -17.62 -2.31 10.82
C ASP A 290 -17.28 -1.17 9.85
N ILE A 291 -17.41 -1.46 8.55
CA ILE A 291 -16.98 -0.60 7.46
C ILE A 291 -18.16 0.26 7.05
N ASP A 292 -17.96 1.58 7.10
CA ASP A 292 -18.91 2.57 6.65
C ASP A 292 -18.32 3.34 5.47
N LEU A 293 -19.03 3.35 4.35
CA LEU A 293 -18.71 4.14 3.18
C LEU A 293 -19.76 5.22 2.99
N HIS A 294 -19.34 6.46 3.13
CA HIS A 294 -20.15 7.63 2.86
C HIS A 294 -19.75 8.22 1.52
N LEU A 295 -20.72 8.41 0.62
CA LEU A 295 -20.53 8.99 -0.70
C LEU A 295 -21.31 10.29 -0.79
N HIS A 296 -20.70 11.29 -1.39
CA HIS A 296 -21.32 12.57 -1.69
C HIS A 296 -21.33 12.79 -3.21
N PHE A 297 -22.54 12.84 -3.76
CA PHE A 297 -22.81 13.06 -5.17
C PHE A 297 -23.30 14.50 -5.39
N PRO A 298 -22.84 15.16 -6.46
CA PRO A 298 -23.33 16.50 -6.81
C PRO A 298 -24.78 16.47 -7.28
N ASP A 299 -25.38 17.65 -7.42
CA ASP A 299 -26.74 17.82 -7.94
C ASP A 299 -26.80 17.76 -9.47
N GLY A 300 -28.01 17.69 -10.02
CA GLY A 300 -28.28 17.72 -11.46
C GLY A 300 -28.76 16.40 -12.05
N PHE A 301 -29.02 15.40 -11.22
CA PHE A 301 -29.59 14.11 -11.61
C PHE A 301 -30.40 13.52 -10.46
N ARG A 302 -31.18 12.48 -10.75
CA ARG A 302 -31.84 11.65 -9.77
C ARG A 302 -31.04 10.37 -9.52
N LEU A 303 -30.71 10.10 -8.27
CA LEU A 303 -30.03 8.88 -7.85
C LEU A 303 -31.02 7.93 -7.17
N ILE A 304 -31.07 6.68 -7.65
CA ILE A 304 -31.86 5.59 -7.05
C ILE A 304 -31.04 4.29 -7.06
N GLU A 305 -31.44 3.32 -6.24
CA GLU A 305 -30.91 1.95 -6.32
C GLU A 305 -31.49 1.22 -7.55
N SER A 306 -30.70 0.38 -8.22
CA SER A 306 -31.16 -0.37 -9.42
C SER A 306 -32.36 -1.28 -9.16
N THR A 307 -32.56 -1.73 -7.92
CA THR A 307 -33.74 -2.51 -7.51
C THR A 307 -35.06 -1.73 -7.62
N ASN A 308 -34.99 -0.40 -7.58
CA ASN A 308 -36.13 0.51 -7.70
C ASN A 308 -36.29 1.05 -9.14
N LYS A 309 -35.66 0.42 -10.13
CA LYS A 309 -35.83 0.78 -11.55
C LYS A 309 -37.30 0.59 -11.95
N GLU A 310 -37.85 1.55 -12.68
CA GLU A 310 -39.20 1.44 -13.24
C GLU A 310 -39.26 0.28 -14.23
N GLU A 311 -40.37 -0.47 -14.21
CA GLU A 311 -40.60 -1.56 -15.16
C GLU A 311 -40.96 -1.02 -16.55
N TYR A 312 -40.61 -1.79 -17.57
CA TYR A 312 -40.98 -1.46 -18.95
C TYR A 312 -42.51 -1.44 -19.10
N PRO A 313 -43.10 -0.47 -19.83
CA PRO A 313 -44.55 -0.41 -20.02
C PRO A 313 -45.16 -1.71 -20.53
N GLU A 314 -46.30 -2.12 -19.97
CA GLU A 314 -46.97 -3.35 -20.38
C GLU A 314 -47.46 -3.27 -21.83
N LEU A 315 -46.99 -4.20 -22.67
CA LEU A 315 -47.42 -4.30 -24.06
C LEU A 315 -48.77 -5.00 -24.18
N PRO A 316 -49.67 -4.54 -25.08
CA PRO A 316 -50.90 -5.27 -25.38
C PRO A 316 -50.55 -6.66 -25.92
N LYS A 317 -51.42 -7.63 -25.69
CA LYS A 317 -51.21 -9.01 -26.14
C LYS A 317 -51.63 -9.14 -27.60
N PRO A 318 -50.77 -9.68 -28.49
CA PRO A 318 -51.14 -9.86 -29.89
C PRO A 318 -52.28 -10.89 -30.02
N PRO A 319 -53.18 -10.72 -31.00
CA PRO A 319 -54.27 -11.66 -31.22
C PRO A 319 -53.73 -13.03 -31.66
N TYR A 320 -54.47 -14.08 -31.33
CA TYR A 320 -54.12 -15.43 -31.74
C TYR A 320 -54.21 -15.58 -33.26
N LYS A 321 -53.09 -15.92 -33.90
CA LYS A 321 -53.05 -16.21 -35.33
C LYS A 321 -53.65 -17.61 -35.58
N PRO A 322 -54.80 -17.72 -36.28
CA PRO A 322 -55.43 -19.01 -36.51
C PRO A 322 -54.54 -19.89 -37.40
N LYS A 323 -54.41 -21.16 -37.01
CA LYS A 323 -53.56 -22.15 -37.72
C LYS A 323 -54.40 -23.23 -38.38
N HIS A 324 -55.59 -23.51 -37.85
CA HIS A 324 -56.44 -24.58 -38.32
C HIS A 324 -57.89 -24.11 -38.55
N PRO A 325 -58.62 -24.69 -39.53
CA PRO A 325 -60.01 -24.33 -39.78
C PRO A 325 -60.96 -24.57 -38.60
N PHE A 326 -60.59 -25.46 -37.67
CA PHE A 326 -61.37 -25.77 -36.46
C PHE A 326 -61.02 -24.88 -35.25
N ASP A 327 -60.17 -23.86 -35.42
CA ASP A 327 -59.90 -22.85 -34.40
C ASP A 327 -61.12 -21.91 -34.27
N PHE A 328 -62.26 -22.45 -33.83
CA PHE A 328 -63.47 -21.69 -33.50
C PHE A 328 -63.57 -21.57 -31.98
N GLY A 329 -63.80 -20.36 -31.47
CA GLY A 329 -63.99 -20.16 -30.04
C GLY A 329 -62.72 -19.93 -29.22
N PHE A 330 -61.61 -19.50 -29.84
CA PHE A 330 -60.60 -18.69 -29.15
C PHE A 330 -61.16 -17.28 -28.89
N SER A 331 -62.36 -17.21 -28.31
CA SER A 331 -62.88 -16.01 -27.68
C SER A 331 -61.94 -15.65 -26.53
N ASN A 332 -61.46 -14.41 -26.50
CA ASN A 332 -60.81 -13.76 -25.36
C ASN A 332 -61.77 -13.66 -24.14
N HIS A 333 -62.31 -14.79 -23.66
CA HIS A 333 -62.90 -14.83 -22.34
C HIS A 333 -61.76 -14.76 -21.31
N PRO A 334 -61.85 -13.87 -20.31
CA PRO A 334 -60.83 -13.75 -19.30
C PRO A 334 -60.77 -15.09 -18.57
N ILE A 335 -59.66 -15.81 -18.74
CA ILE A 335 -59.35 -16.95 -17.90
C ILE A 335 -59.28 -16.38 -16.48
N LEU A 336 -60.25 -16.75 -15.64
CA LEU A 336 -60.26 -16.47 -14.21
C LEU A 336 -58.83 -16.64 -13.66
N PRO A 337 -58.28 -15.65 -12.93
CA PRO A 337 -56.96 -15.82 -12.37
C PRO A 337 -57.00 -17.03 -11.44
N SER A 338 -56.18 -18.04 -11.73
CA SER A 338 -55.92 -19.11 -10.79
C SER A 338 -55.38 -18.45 -9.52
N LEU A 339 -56.17 -18.49 -8.45
CA LEU A 339 -55.73 -18.13 -7.11
C LEU A 339 -54.73 -19.18 -6.63
N TYR A 340 -53.55 -19.20 -7.23
CA TYR A 340 -52.35 -19.57 -6.50
C TYR A 340 -51.99 -18.35 -5.69
N THR A 341 -52.44 -18.35 -4.45
CA THR A 341 -51.81 -17.57 -3.38
C THR A 341 -50.32 -17.87 -3.46
N ARG A 342 -49.52 -16.96 -4.05
CA ARG A 342 -48.08 -16.91 -3.80
C ARG A 342 -47.93 -16.48 -2.34
N MET A 343 -48.09 -17.43 -1.44
CA MET A 343 -47.61 -17.33 -0.09
C MET A 343 -46.10 -17.46 -0.17
N GLY A 344 -45.44 -16.32 -0.04
CA GLY A 344 -44.01 -16.16 -0.26
C GLY A 344 -43.70 -14.80 -0.85
N GLN A 345 -44.12 -13.73 -0.17
CA GLN A 345 -43.24 -12.56 -0.16
C GLN A 345 -42.05 -13.00 0.67
N ASP A 346 -41.03 -13.53 0.01
CA ASP A 346 -39.69 -13.43 0.53
C ASP A 346 -39.43 -11.93 0.64
N VAL A 347 -39.68 -11.37 1.83
CA VAL A 347 -39.17 -10.07 2.19
C VAL A 347 -37.66 -10.29 2.29
N ASN A 348 -37.00 -10.22 1.14
CA ASN A 348 -35.56 -10.15 1.04
C ASN A 348 -35.21 -8.77 1.60
N LEU A 349 -35.21 -8.66 2.93
CA LEU A 349 -34.68 -7.51 3.64
C LEU A 349 -33.19 -7.50 3.31
N ASN A 350 -32.81 -6.77 2.26
CA ASN A 350 -31.42 -6.51 2.00
C ASN A 350 -30.92 -5.62 3.13
N LEU A 351 -30.38 -6.26 4.18
CA LEU A 351 -29.80 -5.61 5.36
C LEU A 351 -28.64 -4.67 4.99
N ASN A 352 -28.10 -4.82 3.77
CA ASN A 352 -26.98 -4.05 3.23
C ASN A 352 -27.41 -2.94 2.26
N SER A 353 -28.72 -2.72 2.08
CA SER A 353 -29.25 -1.70 1.16
C SER A 353 -28.72 -0.31 1.50
N PRO A 354 -28.34 0.49 0.47
CA PRO A 354 -27.81 1.82 0.69
C PRO A 354 -28.85 2.77 1.27
N SER A 355 -28.44 3.63 2.21
CA SER A 355 -29.26 4.76 2.63
C SER A 355 -29.01 5.94 1.69
N ILE A 356 -30.00 6.30 0.88
CA ILE A 356 -29.91 7.43 -0.06
C ILE A 356 -30.73 8.59 0.50
N LYS A 357 -30.08 9.72 0.81
CA LYS A 357 -30.73 10.94 1.28
C LYS A 357 -30.55 12.06 0.26
N LYS A 358 -31.66 12.61 -0.22
CA LYS A 358 -31.67 13.79 -1.07
C LYS A 358 -31.74 15.05 -0.20
N THR A 359 -30.75 15.93 -0.36
CA THR A 359 -30.75 17.27 0.22
C THR A 359 -30.73 18.29 -0.94
N ASN A 360 -29.65 19.06 -1.09
CA ASN A 360 -29.29 19.80 -2.31
C ASN A 360 -28.27 19.03 -3.18
N SER A 361 -27.88 17.85 -2.70
CA SER A 361 -26.94 16.90 -3.25
C SER A 361 -27.45 15.51 -2.83
N TYR A 362 -26.74 14.45 -3.20
CA TYR A 362 -27.08 13.10 -2.75
C TYR A 362 -26.00 12.58 -1.81
N ASP A 363 -26.40 12.24 -0.59
CA ASP A 363 -25.56 11.51 0.35
C ASP A 363 -25.99 10.04 0.34
N VAL A 364 -25.04 9.14 0.08
CA VAL A 364 -25.27 7.69 0.03
C VAL A 364 -24.37 6.99 1.03
N ASP A 365 -25.00 6.28 1.96
CA ASP A 365 -24.32 5.54 3.00
C ASP A 365 -24.43 4.03 2.73
N PHE A 366 -23.28 3.35 2.70
CA PHE A 366 -23.18 1.89 2.68
C PHE A 366 -22.55 1.40 3.97
N HIS A 367 -23.02 0.25 4.45
CA HIS A 367 -22.48 -0.42 5.62
C HIS A 367 -22.09 -1.86 5.28
N ARG A 368 -20.93 -2.31 5.77
CA ARG A 368 -20.46 -3.70 5.67
C ARG A 368 -19.86 -4.15 6.99
N ALA A 369 -20.38 -5.26 7.52
CA ALA A 369 -19.93 -5.77 8.82
C ALA A 369 -18.46 -6.23 8.82
N ASN A 370 -17.97 -6.82 7.72
CA ASN A 370 -16.62 -7.37 7.66
C ASN A 370 -16.13 -7.53 6.21
N LEU A 371 -14.85 -7.25 5.97
CA LEU A 371 -14.13 -7.53 4.73
C LEU A 371 -12.78 -8.18 5.03
N LYS A 372 -12.62 -9.43 4.61
CA LYS A 372 -11.37 -10.18 4.77
C LYS A 372 -10.22 -9.57 3.95
N HIS A 373 -8.99 -9.76 4.43
CA HIS A 373 -7.80 -9.32 3.71
C HIS A 373 -7.68 -10.03 2.35
N GLY A 374 -7.37 -9.28 1.29
CA GLY A 374 -7.27 -9.79 -0.08
C GLY A 374 -8.61 -10.05 -0.78
N TYR A 375 -9.75 -9.76 -0.14
CA TYR A 375 -11.07 -9.91 -0.75
C TYR A 375 -11.60 -8.57 -1.27
N VAL A 376 -12.54 -8.69 -2.20
CA VAL A 376 -13.30 -7.60 -2.80
C VAL A 376 -14.77 -7.83 -2.44
N GLU A 377 -15.45 -6.76 -2.01
CA GLU A 377 -16.88 -6.74 -1.78
C GLU A 377 -17.54 -5.85 -2.83
N GLU A 378 -18.56 -6.36 -3.50
CA GLU A 378 -19.40 -5.59 -4.42
C GLU A 378 -20.52 -4.88 -3.65
N LEU A 379 -20.74 -3.61 -3.98
CA LEU A 379 -21.84 -2.81 -3.44
C LEU A 379 -23.06 -2.86 -4.36
N GLU A 380 -24.22 -2.50 -3.80
CA GLU A 380 -25.47 -2.39 -4.55
C GLU A 380 -25.33 -1.37 -5.68
N LYS A 381 -25.95 -1.70 -6.81
CA LYS A 381 -25.92 -0.88 -8.02
C LYS A 381 -26.78 0.37 -7.86
N LEU A 382 -26.26 1.49 -8.33
CA LEU A 382 -26.94 2.78 -8.31
C LEU A 382 -27.22 3.23 -9.75
N LEU A 383 -28.41 3.76 -9.97
CA LEU A 383 -28.83 4.37 -11.23
C LEU A 383 -28.79 5.90 -11.09
N ILE A 384 -28.06 6.52 -12.00
CA ILE A 384 -27.99 7.97 -12.18
C ILE A 384 -28.88 8.32 -13.36
N ILE A 385 -29.95 9.06 -13.11
CA ILE A 385 -30.96 9.43 -14.11
C ILE A 385 -30.89 10.94 -14.33
N PHE A 386 -30.49 11.35 -15.53
CA PHE A 386 -30.50 12.75 -15.95
C PHE A 386 -31.86 13.15 -16.54
N ASP A 387 -32.21 14.43 -16.43
CA ASP A 387 -33.48 14.94 -16.98
C ASP A 387 -33.43 15.04 -18.51
N ASN A 388 -32.25 15.29 -19.08
CA ASN A 388 -32.05 15.42 -20.53
C ASN A 388 -30.59 15.18 -20.95
N GLU A 389 -30.36 14.91 -22.23
CA GLU A 389 -29.00 14.69 -22.78
C GLU A 389 -28.04 15.88 -22.58
N GLN A 390 -28.57 17.10 -22.51
CA GLN A 390 -27.76 18.31 -22.32
C GLN A 390 -27.24 18.45 -20.89
N SER A 391 -27.98 17.92 -19.91
CA SER A 391 -27.60 17.91 -18.49
C SER A 391 -26.52 16.89 -18.17
N ILE A 392 -26.27 15.93 -19.06
CA ILE A 392 -25.21 14.93 -18.92
C ILE A 392 -23.85 15.62 -18.93
N ASN A 393 -23.21 15.65 -17.76
CA ASN A 393 -21.93 16.28 -17.52
C ASN A 393 -21.02 15.38 -16.69
N ASN A 394 -19.71 15.54 -16.88
CA ASN A 394 -18.71 14.84 -16.07
C ASN A 394 -18.77 15.36 -14.63
N PHE A 395 -18.67 14.45 -13.67
CA PHE A 395 -18.66 14.82 -12.27
C PHE A 395 -17.80 13.90 -11.43
N LYS A 396 -17.61 14.30 -10.17
CA LYS A 396 -16.82 13.56 -9.19
C LYS A 396 -17.70 13.21 -8.00
N ILE A 397 -17.48 12.03 -7.46
CA ILE A 397 -18.09 11.56 -6.21
C ILE A 397 -17.00 11.64 -5.15
N ASP A 398 -17.24 12.42 -4.11
CA ASP A 398 -16.36 12.45 -2.95
C ASP A 398 -16.76 11.30 -2.02
N TYR A 399 -15.78 10.58 -1.47
CA TYR A 399 -16.07 9.49 -0.54
C TYR A 399 -15.26 9.60 0.75
N GLN A 400 -15.86 9.12 1.82
CA GLN A 400 -15.24 8.94 3.12
C GLN A 400 -15.49 7.51 3.59
N LEU A 401 -14.43 6.74 3.74
CA LEU A 401 -14.46 5.36 4.21
C LEU A 401 -13.88 5.27 5.62
N SER A 402 -14.62 4.65 6.52
CA SER A 402 -14.18 4.36 7.89
C SER A 402 -14.36 2.89 8.21
N SER A 403 -13.56 2.40 9.16
CA SER A 403 -13.68 1.06 9.73
C SER A 403 -13.25 1.12 11.19
N ALA A 404 -13.84 0.30 12.05
CA ALA A 404 -13.45 0.21 13.45
C ALA A 404 -11.96 -0.16 13.67
N ASP A 405 -11.35 -0.80 12.68
CA ASP A 405 -9.94 -1.23 12.71
C ASP A 405 -8.97 -0.19 12.09
N ILE A 406 -9.48 0.93 11.55
CA ILE A 406 -8.68 1.99 10.92
C ILE A 406 -8.81 3.29 11.75
N PRO A 407 -7.69 3.85 12.25
CA PRO A 407 -7.75 5.00 13.15
C PRO A 407 -8.18 6.30 12.47
N GLU A 408 -7.88 6.46 11.18
CA GLU A 408 -8.18 7.66 10.40
C GLU A 408 -9.14 7.34 9.26
N LYS A 409 -10.01 8.31 8.93
CA LYS A 409 -10.94 8.16 7.81
C LYS A 409 -10.18 8.26 6.49
N ILE A 410 -10.45 7.34 5.57
CA ILE A 410 -9.88 7.34 4.24
C ILE A 410 -10.77 8.22 3.36
N ILE A 411 -10.21 9.29 2.80
CA ILE A 411 -10.93 10.24 1.95
C ILE A 411 -10.39 10.13 0.53
N GLY A 412 -11.29 10.09 -0.45
CA GLY A 412 -10.90 10.04 -1.84
C GLY A 412 -12.00 10.54 -2.78
N LYS A 413 -11.74 10.40 -4.09
CA LYS A 413 -12.65 10.85 -5.15
C LYS A 413 -12.76 9.79 -6.24
N LEU A 414 -13.96 9.59 -6.76
CA LEU A 414 -14.27 8.77 -7.93
C LEU A 414 -14.74 9.68 -9.06
N ASN A 415 -14.41 9.36 -10.31
CA ASN A 415 -14.73 10.21 -11.47
C ASN A 415 -15.67 9.51 -12.44
N LEU A 416 -16.75 10.17 -12.83
CA LEU A 416 -17.62 9.73 -13.91
C LEU A 416 -17.39 10.62 -15.13
N ILE A 417 -17.10 9.98 -16.26
CA ILE A 417 -16.75 10.63 -17.52
C ILE A 417 -17.74 10.18 -18.58
N PHE A 418 -18.44 11.12 -19.18
CA PHE A 418 -19.35 10.93 -20.30
C PHE A 418 -18.69 11.47 -21.57
N GLU A 419 -18.41 10.59 -22.52
CA GLU A 419 -17.81 10.94 -23.81
C GLU A 419 -18.94 11.08 -24.87
N LYS A 420 -18.95 12.23 -25.56
CA LYS A 420 -20.00 12.65 -26.52
C LYS A 420 -19.67 12.32 -27.97
#